data_AF-A0A420VRP1-F1
#
_entry.id   AF-A0A420VRP1-F1
#
_cell.length_a   1.000
_cell.length_b   1.000
_cell.length_c   1.000
_cell.angle_alpha   90.00
_cell.angle_beta   90.00
_cell.angle_gamma   90.00
#
_symmetry.space_group_name_H-M   'P 1'
#
loop_
_entity.id
_entity.type
_entity.pdbx_description
1 polymer ?
#
loop_
_entity_poly.entity_id
_entity_poly.type
_entity_poly.pdbx_seq_one_letter_code
_entity_poly.pdbx_strand_id
1 'polypeptide(L)' 'MFYQAPLTIDDKIDYYLISLEQDQRLGFFILPKQILIGRRILSTAQKEGKRMFCVYKN' A
#
# COMPACT_ATOMS: atom_id res chain seq x y z
N MET A 1 -19.16 12.78 3.97
CA MET A 1 -18.21 12.19 3.01
C MET A 1 -16.84 12.20 3.68
N PHE A 2 -16.36 11.05 4.19
CA PHE A 2 -15.09 11.00 4.93
C PHE A 2 -13.93 10.94 3.93
N TYR A 3 -13.15 12.01 3.84
CA TYR A 3 -11.93 12.04 3.03
C TYR A 3 -10.79 11.36 3.81
N GLN A 4 -10.34 10.19 3.35
CA GLN A 4 -9.12 9.58 3.87
C GLN A 4 -7.94 9.98 2.98
N ALA A 5 -6.94 10.62 3.59
CA ALA A 5 -5.69 10.98 2.94
C ALA A 5 -4.82 9.73 2.71
N PRO A 6 -4.01 9.68 1.63
CA PRO A 6 -3.05 8.59 1.46
C PRO A 6 -1.99 8.62 2.57
N LEU A 7 -1.54 7.42 2.95
CA LEU A 7 -0.42 7.24 3.89
C LEU A 7 0.85 7.91 3.36
N THR A 8 1.64 8.43 4.29
CA THR A 8 2.83 9.23 4.05
C THR A 8 4.11 8.45 4.34
N ILE A 9 5.24 8.96 3.86
CA ILE A 9 6.55 8.40 4.19
C ILE A 9 6.95 8.59 5.65
N ASP A 10 6.27 9.45 6.40
CA ASP A 10 6.59 9.72 7.80
C ASP A 10 5.80 8.82 8.76
N ASP A 11 4.75 8.17 8.28
CA ASP A 11 3.96 7.21 9.06
C ASP A 11 4.84 6.02 9.50
N LYS A 12 4.77 5.67 10.78
CA LYS A 12 5.58 4.62 11.42
C LYS A 12 5.05 3.21 11.10
N ILE A 13 5.14 2.84 9.83
CA ILE A 13 4.74 1.55 9.28
C ILE A 13 5.92 0.98 8.52
N ASP A 14 6.28 -0.27 8.78
CA ASP A 14 7.38 -0.95 8.08
C ASP A 14 6.89 -1.78 6.89
N TYR A 15 5.69 -2.37 7.02
CA TYR A 15 5.12 -3.29 6.03
C TYR A 15 3.63 -3.05 5.80
N TYR A 16 3.20 -3.31 4.56
CA TYR A 16 1.79 -3.46 4.21
C TYR A 16 1.51 -4.95 4.06
N LEU A 17 0.54 -5.43 4.83
CA LEU A 17 -0.03 -6.75 4.68
C LEU A 17 -1.32 -6.65 3.89
N ILE A 18 -1.37 -7.30 2.73
CA ILE A 18 -2.59 -7.38 1.90
C ILE A 18 -3.01 -8.84 1.89
N SER A 19 -4.11 -9.16 2.57
CA SER A 19 -4.73 -10.48 2.49
C SER A 19 -5.49 -10.63 1.17
N LEU A 20 -5.37 -11.80 0.57
CA LEU A 20 -6.11 -12.20 -0.62
C LEU A 20 -6.96 -13.41 -0.26
N GLU A 21 -8.19 -13.38 -0.73
CA GLU A 21 -9.09 -14.52 -0.68
C GLU A 21 -9.72 -14.66 -2.06
N GLN A 22 -9.58 -15.85 -2.65
CA GLN A 22 -10.23 -16.22 -3.89
C GLN A 22 -10.69 -17.67 -3.80
N ASP A 23 -12.00 -17.87 -3.77
CA ASP A 23 -12.65 -19.15 -3.47
C ASP A 23 -12.09 -19.75 -2.16
N GLN A 24 -11.48 -20.93 -2.22
CA GLN A 24 -10.85 -21.58 -1.06
C GLN A 24 -9.34 -21.31 -0.94
N ARG A 25 -8.81 -20.33 -1.69
CA ARG A 25 -7.39 -19.99 -1.68
C ARG A 25 -7.15 -18.70 -0.91
N LEU A 26 -6.33 -18.80 0.12
CA LEU A 26 -5.84 -17.67 0.90
C LEU A 26 -4.40 -17.34 0.51
N GLY A 27 -4.04 -16.06 0.59
CA GLY A 27 -2.69 -15.61 0.35
C GLY A 27 -2.43 -14.24 0.95
N PHE A 28 -1.17 -13.84 0.97
CA PHE A 28 -0.76 -12.53 1.45
C PHE A 28 0.29 -11.92 0.53
N PHE A 29 0.19 -10.62 0.30
CA PHE A 29 1.36 -9.81 -0.05
C PHE A 29 1.90 -9.15 1.20
N ILE A 30 3.20 -9.26 1.41
CA ILE A 30 3.94 -8.52 2.42
C ILE A 30 4.85 -7.55 1.66
N LEU A 31 4.50 -6.27 1.70
CA LEU A 31 5.21 -5.23 0.96
C LEU A 31 5.98 -4.33 1.94
N PRO A 32 7.33 -4.32 1.89
CA PRO A 32 8.12 -3.35 2.63
C PRO A 32 7.77 -1.92 2.19
N LYS A 33 7.73 -0.99 3.14
CA LYS A 33 7.48 0.44 2.89
C LYS A 33 8.36 1.01 1.79
N GLN A 34 9.63 0.59 1.72
CA GLN A 34 10.59 1.04 0.71
C GLN A 34 10.09 0.78 -0.73
N ILE A 35 9.44 -0.36 -0.98
CA ILE A 35 8.88 -0.68 -2.30
C ILE A 35 7.72 0.27 -2.64
N LEU A 36 6.90 0.62 -1.64
CA LEU A 36 5.77 1.54 -1.81
C LEU A 36 6.24 2.97 -2.09
N ILE A 37 7.32 3.41 -1.43
CA ILE A 37 7.99 4.69 -1.70
C ILE A 37 8.53 4.70 -3.13
N GLY A 38 9.29 3.67 -3.52
CA GLY A 38 9.87 3.56 -4.86
C GLY A 38 8.81 3.56 -5.97
N ARG A 39 7.63 2.99 -5.71
CA ARG A 39 6.47 2.98 -6.62
C ARG A 39 5.57 4.23 -6.50
N ARG A 40 5.95 5.21 -5.67
CA ARG A 40 5.20 6.46 -5.43
C ARG A 40 3.75 6.22 -5.00
N ILE A 41 3.55 5.18 -4.17
CA ILE A 41 2.25 4.87 -3.56
C ILE A 41 2.05 5.73 -2.30
N LEU A 42 3.11 5.98 -1.52
CA LEU A 42 3.04 6.85 -0.34
C LEU A 42 3.17 8.32 -0.72
N SER A 43 2.48 9.18 0.03
CA SER A 43 2.61 10.62 -0.03
C SER A 43 3.97 11.07 0.51
N THR A 44 4.53 12.08 -0.14
CA THR A 44 5.76 12.77 0.27
C THR A 44 5.44 14.25 0.46
N ALA A 45 6.36 15.02 1.04
CA ALA A 45 6.20 16.46 1.19
C ALA A 45 6.00 17.19 -0.17
N GLN A 46 6.51 16.61 -1.26
CA GLN A 46 6.46 17.22 -2.60
C GLN A 46 5.30 16.69 -3.46
N LYS A 47 4.71 15.55 -3.12
CA LYS A 47 3.72 14.88 -4.00
C LYS A 47 2.77 13.97 -3.23
N GLU A 48 1.47 14.10 -3.54
CA GLU A 48 0.43 13.18 -3.05
C GLU A 48 0.66 11.76 -3.60
N GLY A 49 0.53 10.78 -2.72
CA GLY A 49 0.60 9.35 -3.04
C GLY A 49 -0.68 8.84 -3.71
N LYS A 50 -0.76 7.52 -3.85
CA LYS A 50 -1.94 6.84 -4.37
C LYS A 50 -2.81 6.36 -3.23
N ARG A 51 -4.12 6.61 -3.35
CA ARG A 51 -5.12 6.08 -2.41
C ARG A 51 -5.46 4.60 -2.67
N MET A 52 -5.25 4.13 -3.91
CA MET A 52 -5.53 2.77 -4.33
C MET A 52 -4.48 2.30 -5.35
N PHE A 53 -4.10 1.03 -5.26
CA PHE A 53 -3.23 0.34 -6.21
C PHE A 53 -3.63 -1.13 -6.31
N CYS A 54 -3.33 -1.76 -7.44
CA CYS A 54 -3.56 -3.19 -7.64
C CYS A 54 -2.27 -3.97 -7.40
N VAL A 55 -2.43 -5.17 -6.86
CA VAL A 55 -1.40 -6.20 -6.76
C VAL A 55 -1.84 -7.39 -7.58
N TYR A 56 -0.89 -8.02 -8.28
CA TYR A 56 -1.15 -9.19 -9.10
C TYR A 56 -0.27 -10.31 -8.57
N LYS A 57 -0.87 -11.47 -8.31
CA LYS A 57 -0.09 -12.68 -8.01
C LYS A 57 0.38 -13.25 -9.35
N ASN A 58 1.58 -13.82 -9.38
CA ASN A 58 2.00 -14.70 -10.48
C ASN A 58 1.39 -16.09 -10.30
#